data_AF-A0A2D4M9J6-F1
#
_entry.id   AF-A0A2D4M9J6-F1
#
_cell.length_a   1.000
_cell.length_b   1.000
_cell.length_c   1.000
_cell.angle_alpha   90.00
_cell.angle_beta   90.00
_cell.angle_gamma   90.00
#
_symmetry.space_group_name_H-M   'P 1'
#
loop_
_entity.id
_entity.type
_entity.pdbx_description
1 polymer ?
#
loop_
_entity_poly.entity_id
_entity_poly.type
_entity_poly.pdbx_seq_one_letter_code
_entity_poly.pdbx_strand_id
1 'polypeptide(L)'
;GLTGRQIMIKIDREGGRLERTEDCPRSIYTLALKCWAHNPEERPKFREIIHLLSELRPKEMMASRGFGEPGWLRLEANDPITIIEGGPESSTWRGQNKRTLKVGIFPSSVATVAEEGPPPVGTPRISHPIRSSFLHLSHGD
;
A
#
# COMPACT_ATOMS: atom_id res chain seq x y z
N GLY A 1 6.85 -23.74 5.10
CA GLY A 1 7.38 -22.44 5.55
C GLY A 1 8.79 -22.61 6.09
N LEU A 2 9.53 -21.52 6.29
CA LEU A 2 10.85 -21.58 6.94
C LEU A 2 10.69 -21.72 8.46
N THR A 3 11.61 -22.44 9.10
CA THR A 3 11.72 -22.52 10.56
C THR A 3 12.34 -21.23 11.14
N GLY A 4 12.17 -20.98 12.45
CA GLY A 4 12.76 -19.81 13.11
C GLY A 4 14.29 -19.72 12.93
N ARG A 5 15.00 -20.86 13.00
CA ARG A 5 16.44 -20.93 12.73
C ARG A 5 16.78 -20.52 11.30
N GLN A 6 16.01 -20.99 10.31
CA GLN A 6 16.23 -20.64 8.91
C GLN A 6 15.95 -19.16 8.66
N ILE A 7 14.94 -18.58 9.32
CA ILE A 7 14.63 -17.14 9.23
C ILE A 7 15.80 -16.30 9.77
N MET A 8 16.34 -16.65 10.93
CA MET A 8 17.48 -15.95 11.54
C MET A 8 18.71 -15.98 10.63
N ILE A 9 19.02 -17.14 10.02
CA ILE A 9 20.13 -17.25 9.06
C ILE A 9 19.91 -16.30 7.86
N LYS A 10 18.72 -16.31 7.27
CA LYS A 10 18.40 -15.44 6.14
C LYS A 10 18.50 -13.95 6.49
N ILE A 11 18.00 -13.53 7.65
CA ILE A 11 17.93 -12.11 8.02
C ILE A 11 19.29 -11.57 8.49
N ASP A 12 20.00 -12.32 9.34
CA ASP A 12 21.21 -11.83 10.03
C ASP A 12 22.49 -12.15 9.27
N ARG A 13 22.59 -13.32 8.62
CA ARG A 13 23.82 -13.73 7.91
C ARG A 13 23.78 -13.39 6.44
N GLU A 14 22.63 -13.60 5.79
CA GLU A 14 22.48 -13.38 4.35
C GLU A 14 21.98 -11.95 4.04
N GLY A 15 21.54 -11.19 5.05
CA GLY A 15 20.98 -9.85 4.87
C GLY A 15 19.63 -9.85 4.13
N GLY A 16 19.00 -11.00 3.97
CA GLY A 16 17.75 -11.17 3.24
C GLY A 16 16.59 -10.41 3.90
N ARG A 17 15.72 -9.85 3.06
CA ARG A 17 14.48 -9.16 3.47
C ARG A 17 13.31 -9.68 2.65
N LEU A 18 12.10 -9.41 3.13
CA LEU A 18 10.90 -9.74 2.38
C LEU A 18 10.91 -9.00 1.04
N GLU A 19 10.58 -9.70 -0.04
CA GLU A 19 10.49 -9.10 -1.36
C GLU A 19 9.30 -8.13 -1.45
N ARG A 20 9.43 -7.14 -2.32
CA ARG A 20 8.32 -6.22 -2.63
C ARG A 20 7.26 -6.97 -3.42
N THR A 21 6.01 -6.88 -2.99
CA THR A 21 4.86 -7.34 -3.77
C THR A 21 4.51 -6.35 -4.88
N GLU A 22 3.90 -6.83 -5.97
CA GLU A 22 3.50 -5.98 -7.11
C GLU A 22 2.56 -4.83 -6.74
N ASP A 23 1.73 -5.05 -5.72
CA ASP A 23 0.71 -4.10 -5.28
C ASP A 23 1.20 -3.14 -4.19
N CYS A 24 2.47 -3.25 -3.78
CA CYS A 24 3.11 -2.35 -2.83
C CYS A 24 3.83 -1.22 -3.56
N PRO A 25 3.45 0.05 -3.37
CA PRO A 25 4.17 1.18 -3.95
C PRO A 25 5.66 1.13 -3.58
N ARG A 26 6.54 1.38 -4.56
CA ARG A 26 8.01 1.32 -4.36
C ARG A 26 8.47 2.17 -3.18
N SER A 27 7.89 3.36 -3.01
CA SER A 27 8.22 4.27 -1.92
C SER A 27 7.90 3.70 -0.52
N ILE A 28 6.74 3.04 -0.37
CA ILE A 28 6.34 2.37 0.88
C ILE A 28 7.27 1.20 1.17
N TYR A 29 7.67 0.44 0.15
CA TYR A 29 8.65 -0.63 0.31
C TYR A 29 10.03 -0.10 0.72
N THR A 30 10.48 1.02 0.15
CA THR A 30 11.72 1.69 0.59
C THR A 30 11.66 2.07 2.07
N LEU A 31 10.51 2.54 2.56
CA LEU A 31 10.32 2.80 3.99
C LEU A 31 10.37 1.50 4.82
N ALA A 32 9.76 0.41 4.35
CA ALA A 32 9.84 -0.89 5.02
C ALA A 32 11.29 -1.39 5.14
N LEU A 33 12.10 -1.23 4.08
CA LEU A 33 13.53 -1.55 4.12
C LEU A 33 14.29 -0.75 5.18
N LYS A 34 14.00 0.55 5.33
CA LYS A 34 14.57 1.38 6.41
C LYS A 34 14.18 0.85 7.79
N CYS A 35 12.92 0.46 7.98
CA CYS A 35 12.46 -0.15 9.23
C CYS A 35 13.14 -1.50 9.52
N TRP A 36 13.59 -2.22 8.49
CA TRP A 36 14.31 -3.49 8.60
C TRP A 36 15.83 -3.35 8.56
N ALA A 37 16.38 -2.15 8.81
CA ALA A 37 17.83 -1.97 8.93
C ALA A 37 18.41 -2.91 9.99
N HIS A 38 19.57 -3.52 9.67
CA HIS A 38 20.22 -4.46 10.59
C HIS A 38 20.67 -3.73 11.86
N ASN A 39 21.33 -2.58 11.69
CA ASN A 39 21.66 -1.68 12.79
C ASN A 39 20.39 -0.98 13.32
N PRO A 40 20.04 -1.12 14.61
CA PRO A 40 18.87 -0.45 15.19
C PRO A 40 18.90 1.08 15.08
N GLU A 41 20.09 1.70 15.13
CA GLU A 41 20.24 3.16 15.08
C GLU A 41 19.92 3.77 13.70
N GLU A 42 19.91 2.95 12.65
CA GLU A 42 19.54 3.37 11.29
C GLU A 42 18.04 3.32 11.05
N ARG A 43 17.27 2.73 11.98
CA ARG A 43 15.82 2.59 11.84
C ARG A 43 15.14 3.94 12.15
N PRO A 44 14.18 4.38 11.32
CA PRO A 44 13.48 5.64 11.56
C PRO A 44 12.64 5.53 12.84
N LYS A 45 12.52 6.66 13.56
CA LYS A 45 11.63 6.76 14.72
C LYS A 45 10.18 6.79 14.24
N PHE A 46 9.23 6.36 15.08
CA PHE A 46 7.80 6.39 14.73
C PHE A 46 7.31 7.75 14.25
N ARG A 47 7.78 8.85 14.86
CA ARG A 47 7.45 10.22 14.41
C ARG A 47 7.87 10.45 12.96
N GLU A 48 9.08 10.04 12.59
CA GLU A 48 9.59 10.15 11.21
C GLU A 48 8.80 9.25 10.27
N ILE A 49 8.45 8.03 10.69
CA ILE A 49 7.61 7.11 9.91
C ILE A 49 6.26 7.76 9.58
N ILE A 50 5.62 8.41 10.55
CA ILE A 50 4.33 9.09 10.33
C ILE A 50 4.48 10.21 9.29
N HIS A 51 5.53 11.04 9.41
CA HIS A 51 5.80 12.09 8.43
C HIS A 51 6.05 11.50 7.04
N LEU A 52 6.92 10.50 6.92
CA LEU A 52 7.21 9.84 5.65
C LEU A 52 5.94 9.22 5.04
N LEU A 53 5.14 8.51 5.81
CA LEU A 53 3.87 7.94 5.31
C LEU A 53 2.88 9.00 4.83
N SER A 54 2.88 10.19 5.44
CA SER A 54 2.02 11.29 4.99
C SER A 54 2.42 11.81 3.61
N GLU A 55 3.73 11.87 3.33
CA GLU A 55 4.28 12.30 2.04
C GLU A 55 4.16 11.20 0.98
N LEU A 56 4.21 9.93 1.39
CA LEU A 56 4.15 8.77 0.49
C LEU A 56 2.73 8.31 0.16
N ARG A 57 1.70 9.09 0.52
CA ARG A 57 0.31 8.72 0.29
C ARG A 57 0.07 8.51 -1.22
N PRO A 58 -0.45 7.33 -1.62
CA PRO A 58 -0.74 7.07 -3.03
C PRO A 58 -1.67 8.12 -3.62
N LYS A 59 -1.40 8.52 -4.87
CA LYS A 59 -2.24 9.47 -5.60
C LYS A 59 -3.60 8.85 -5.87
N GLU A 60 -4.66 9.60 -5.64
CA GLU A 60 -6.02 9.21 -5.97
C GLU A 60 -6.43 9.92 -7.27
N MET A 61 -7.05 9.17 -8.18
CA MET A 61 -7.50 9.64 -9.49
C MET A 61 -8.89 9.09 -9.79
N MET A 62 -9.52 9.59 -10.86
CA MET A 62 -10.80 9.08 -11.36
C MET A 62 -10.64 8.51 -12.76
N ALA A 63 -11.36 7.42 -13.04
CA ALA A 63 -11.53 6.93 -14.40
C ALA A 63 -12.34 7.95 -15.21
N SER A 64 -11.75 8.50 -16.27
CA SER A 64 -12.42 9.45 -17.17
C SER A 64 -13.47 8.78 -18.05
N ARG A 65 -13.31 7.48 -18.31
CA ARG A 65 -14.17 6.66 -19.17
C ARG A 65 -14.11 5.19 -18.76
N GLY A 66 -15.06 4.41 -19.27
CA GLY A 66 -15.03 2.96 -19.11
C GLY A 66 -13.90 2.31 -19.91
N PHE A 67 -13.29 1.26 -19.34
CA PHE A 67 -12.25 0.44 -19.97
C PHE A 67 -12.35 -1.01 -19.47
N GLY A 68 -12.19 -2.00 -20.34
CA GLY A 68 -12.49 -3.39 -19.96
C GLY A 68 -12.02 -4.44 -20.96
N GLU A 69 -10.72 -4.45 -21.25
CA GLU A 69 -10.09 -5.49 -22.07
C GLU A 69 -9.59 -6.67 -21.21
N PRO A 70 -9.54 -7.91 -21.74
CA PRO A 70 -8.96 -9.05 -21.05
C PRO A 70 -7.51 -8.80 -20.62
N GLY A 71 -7.17 -9.14 -19.38
CA GLY A 71 -5.82 -8.90 -18.81
C GLY A 71 -5.62 -7.51 -18.22
N TRP A 72 -6.59 -6.60 -18.36
CA TRP A 72 -6.53 -5.26 -17.80
C TRP A 72 -7.49 -5.07 -16.62
N LEU A 73 -7.23 -4.02 -15.84
CA LEU A 73 -8.14 -3.56 -14.80
C LEU A 73 -9.41 -3.00 -15.44
N ARG A 74 -10.54 -3.61 -15.11
CA ARG A 74 -11.86 -3.11 -15.51
C ARG A 74 -12.21 -1.84 -14.74
N LEU A 75 -12.59 -0.81 -15.48
CA LEU A 75 -12.95 0.52 -14.99
C LEU A 75 -14.27 0.97 -15.62
N GLU A 76 -15.07 1.68 -14.84
CA GLU A 76 -16.24 2.43 -15.30
C GLU A 76 -15.98 3.93 -15.10
N ALA A 77 -16.68 4.79 -15.84
CA ALA A 77 -16.51 6.24 -15.70
C ALA A 77 -16.81 6.67 -14.24
N ASN A 78 -15.99 7.58 -13.73
CA ASN A 78 -15.99 8.05 -12.33
C ASN A 78 -15.58 7.02 -11.27
N ASP A 79 -15.04 5.86 -11.67
CA ASP A 79 -14.43 4.95 -10.70
C ASP A 79 -13.24 5.62 -10.00
N PRO A 80 -13.18 5.64 -8.66
CA PRO A 80 -12.02 6.13 -7.94
C PRO A 80 -10.89 5.09 -7.99
N ILE A 81 -9.70 5.54 -8.39
CA ILE A 81 -8.51 4.72 -8.60
C ILE A 81 -7.38 5.20 -7.68
N THR A 82 -6.85 4.30 -6.86
CA THR A 82 -5.60 4.53 -6.14
C THR A 82 -4.42 4.11 -7.01
N ILE A 83 -3.53 5.05 -7.35
CA ILE A 83 -2.36 4.78 -8.20
C ILE A 83 -1.27 4.09 -7.37
N ILE A 84 -0.85 2.89 -7.78
CA ILE A 84 0.22 2.11 -7.13
C ILE A 84 1.55 2.35 -7.85
N GLU A 85 1.55 2.26 -9.18
CA GLU A 85 2.70 2.58 -10.02
C GLU A 85 2.26 3.33 -11.27
N GLY A 86 2.91 4.44 -11.58
CA GLY A 86 2.60 5.26 -12.74
C GLY A 86 3.39 6.56 -12.72
N GLY A 87 3.55 7.17 -13.89
CA GLY A 87 4.30 8.41 -14.06
C GLY A 87 3.99 9.05 -15.42
N PRO A 88 4.36 10.32 -15.62
CA PRO A 88 4.07 11.07 -16.86
C PRO A 88 4.64 10.38 -18.12
N GLU A 89 5.77 9.71 -17.99
CA GLU A 89 6.43 8.99 -19.09
C GLU A 89 5.84 7.60 -19.38
N SER A 90 4.92 7.10 -18.57
CA SER A 90 4.36 5.76 -18.74
C SER A 90 2.95 5.78 -19.35
N SER A 91 2.80 5.07 -20.47
CA SER A 91 1.50 4.83 -21.12
C SER A 91 0.62 3.85 -20.35
N THR A 92 1.21 3.05 -19.45
CA THR A 92 0.51 2.02 -18.67
C THR A 92 0.78 2.21 -17.19
N TRP A 93 -0.27 2.32 -16.41
CA TRP A 93 -0.20 2.45 -14.96
C TRP A 93 -0.79 1.24 -14.28
N ARG A 94 -0.41 1.01 -13.03
CA ARG A 94 -1.02 0.03 -12.12
C ARG A 94 -1.75 0.77 -11.01
N GLY A 95 -2.97 0.33 -10.71
CA GLY A 95 -3.74 0.90 -9.61
C GLY A 95 -4.83 -0.03 -9.11
N GLN A 96 -5.48 0.41 -8.04
CA GLN A 96 -6.61 -0.27 -7.45
C GLN A 96 -7.90 0.47 -7.79
N ASN A 97 -8.86 -0.21 -8.39
CA ASN A 97 -10.22 0.30 -8.51
C ASN A 97 -10.89 0.17 -7.12
N LYS A 98 -11.23 1.29 -6.48
CA LYS A 98 -11.78 1.26 -5.11
C LYS A 98 -13.24 0.81 -5.05
N ARG A 99 -13.97 0.87 -6.17
CA ARG A 99 -15.34 0.31 -6.24
C ARG A 99 -15.30 -1.22 -6.25
N THR A 100 -14.41 -1.81 -7.05
CA THR A 100 -14.35 -3.28 -7.21
C THR A 100 -13.30 -3.95 -6.33
N LEU A 101 -12.43 -3.16 -5.69
CA LEU A 101 -11.27 -3.57 -4.90
C LEU A 101 -10.19 -4.33 -5.68
N LYS A 102 -10.34 -4.49 -7.00
CA LYS A 102 -9.38 -5.18 -7.85
C LYS A 102 -8.18 -4.29 -8.15
N VAL A 103 -7.01 -4.91 -8.18
CA VAL A 103 -5.75 -4.29 -8.61
C VAL A 103 -5.39 -4.80 -10.00
N GLY A 104 -4.86 -3.93 -10.84
CA GLY A 104 -4.39 -4.32 -12.16
C GLY A 104 -3.81 -3.14 -12.93
N ILE A 105 -3.44 -3.41 -14.17
CA ILE A 105 -2.89 -2.43 -15.10
C ILE A 105 -4.00 -1.76 -15.94
N PHE A 106 -3.81 -0.51 -16.33
CA PHE A 106 -4.70 0.24 -17.22
C PHE A 106 -3.92 1.32 -17.99
N PRO A 107 -4.39 1.75 -19.17
CA PRO A 107 -3.75 2.83 -19.91
C PRO A 107 -3.85 4.16 -19.16
N SER A 108 -2.77 4.90 -19.01
CA SER A 108 -2.76 6.19 -18.27
C SER A 108 -3.78 7.20 -18.80
N SER A 109 -4.10 7.14 -20.10
CA SER A 109 -5.11 7.97 -20.77
C SER A 109 -6.54 7.84 -20.22
N VAL A 110 -6.84 6.78 -19.46
CA VAL A 110 -8.18 6.58 -18.87
C VAL A 110 -8.29 7.16 -17.46
N ALA A 111 -7.21 7.68 -16.88
CA ALA A 111 -7.20 8.29 -15.56
C ALA A 111 -7.06 9.82 -15.67
N THR A 112 -7.90 10.53 -14.92
CA THR A 112 -7.83 11.99 -14.76
C THR A 112 -7.70 12.34 -13.29
N VAL A 113 -7.21 13.56 -13.01
CA VAL A 113 -7.22 14.08 -11.63
C VAL A 113 -8.67 14.13 -11.16
N ALA A 114 -8.91 13.68 -9.93
CA ALA A 114 -10.22 13.80 -9.33
C ALA A 114 -10.52 15.29 -9.14
N GLU A 115 -11.61 15.82 -9.71
CA GLU A 115 -12.12 17.13 -9.33
C GLU A 115 -12.35 17.12 -7.81
N GLU A 116 -11.59 17.94 -7.08
CA GLU A 116 -11.74 18.09 -5.63
C GLU A 116 -13.07 18.81 -5.34
N GLY A 117 -14.16 18.05 -5.28
CA GLY A 117 -15.32 18.48 -4.52
C GLY A 117 -14.93 18.72 -3.06
N PRO A 118 -15.57 19.66 -2.35
CA PRO A 118 -15.19 20.03 -0.99
C PRO A 118 -15.09 18.79 -0.09
N PRO A 119 -14.08 18.72 0.80
CA PRO A 119 -13.84 17.54 1.62
C PRO A 119 -15.09 17.24 2.46
N PRO A 120 -15.53 15.96 2.56
CA PRO A 120 -16.59 15.61 3.47
C PRO A 120 -16.12 15.88 4.90
N VAL A 121 -16.72 16.89 5.52
CA VAL A 121 -16.53 17.21 6.94
C VAL A 121 -16.96 15.99 7.76
N GLY A 122 -16.02 15.41 8.51
CA GLY A 122 -16.34 14.68 9.73
C GLY A 122 -16.47 13.15 9.69
N THR A 123 -15.59 12.40 9.02
CA THR A 123 -15.48 10.95 9.29
C THR A 123 -14.19 10.62 10.07
N PRO A 124 -14.29 10.18 11.34
CA PRO A 124 -13.13 9.69 12.08
C PRO A 124 -12.66 8.36 11.48
N ARG A 125 -11.48 8.36 10.86
CA ARG A 125 -10.79 7.17 10.38
C ARG A 125 -10.08 6.46 11.53
N ILE A 126 -10.83 5.69 12.31
CA ILE A 126 -10.25 4.67 13.19
C ILE A 126 -10.74 3.32 12.65
N SER A 127 -9.80 2.41 12.38
CA SER A 127 -10.13 1.04 12.02
C SER A 127 -10.99 0.42 13.13
N HIS A 128 -12.06 -0.27 12.75
CA HIS A 128 -12.88 -0.99 13.71
C HIS A 128 -12.00 -2.01 14.46
N PRO A 129 -12.12 -2.14 15.79
CA PRO A 129 -11.35 -3.11 16.54
C PRO A 129 -11.67 -4.53 16.04
N ILE A 130 -10.62 -5.32 15.86
CA ILE A 130 -10.73 -6.74 15.50
C ILE A 130 -11.49 -7.44 16.63
N ARG A 131 -12.67 -8.01 16.34
CA ARG A 131 -13.38 -8.85 17.31
C ARG A 131 -12.47 -10.02 17.68
N SER A 132 -12.28 -10.22 18.99
CA SER A 132 -11.56 -11.35 19.62
C SER A 132 -10.04 -11.22 19.85
N SER A 133 -9.48 -10.00 19.92
CA SER A 133 -8.04 -9.80 20.22
C SER A 133 -7.63 -9.90 21.69
N PHE A 134 -8.57 -10.06 22.63
CA PHE A 134 -8.27 -10.19 24.07
C PHE A 134 -8.51 -11.62 24.56
N LEU A 135 -7.55 -12.51 24.32
CA LEU A 135 -7.39 -13.72 25.13
C LEU A 135 -6.27 -13.46 26.12
N HIS A 136 -6.63 -12.91 27.28
CA HIS A 136 -5.76 -12.86 28.44
C HIS A 136 -5.80 -14.24 29.09
N LEU A 137 -4.81 -15.09 28.82
CA LEU A 137 -4.60 -16.31 29.59
C LEU A 137 -4.01 -15.89 30.95
N SER A 138 -4.89 -15.66 31.92
CA SER A 138 -4.52 -15.57 33.33
C SER A 138 -3.90 -16.89 33.77
N HIS A 139 -2.67 -16.86 34.27
CA HIS A 139 -2.14 -17.94 35.11
C HIS A 139 -2.91 -17.93 36.43
N GLY A 140 -3.56 -19.05 36.76
CA GLY A 140 -4.04 -19.36 38.10
C GLY A 140 -2.96 -20.14 38.84
N ASP A 141 -2.83 -19.84 40.13
CA ASP A 141 -1.84 -20.34 41.08
C ASP A 141 -1.67 -21.87 41.12
#